data_AF-A0A5N5T9N9-F1
#
_entry.id   AF-A0A5N5T9N9-F1
#
_cell.length_a   1.000
_cell.length_b   1.000
_cell.length_c   1.000
_cell.angle_alpha   90.00
_cell.angle_beta   90.00
_cell.angle_gamma   90.00
#
_symmetry.space_group_name_H-M   'P 1'
#
loop_
_entity.id
_entity.type
_entity.pdbx_description
1 polymer ?
#
loop_
_entity_poly.entity_id
_entity_poly.type
_entity_poly.pdbx_seq_one_letter_code
_entity_poly.pdbx_strand_id
1 'polypeptide(L)'
;MSTLDSVNINEKEHVTTKRVQSKIVEDEYKIEVPEGWRRQVVQRQGGLSAGKFDVYYFSPIGKKLRSKKEVQTHCEEHNFDVNLDLFRFTRVSLISNQRGEKRKSDSAIAFNKTPKLAKRKSLIKSETKRKKSPVIKNETTKLSKKTKSLIISSEGLTKKKMKKASWVPPKSPFNLFQENLFQNPWQLLIGSILYKLSENADIPGQKLFSQFIQLWPTPEETMKEDWTEIAKLIRPISNSDKIAKMIVKFCEDYVTKDWTYPKELHGIGKYGNDSYRIFCVNEWKKVKPSDHLLTFYIEWLWDNYKILGLD
;
A
#
# COMPACT_ATOMS: atom_id res chain seq x y z
N MET A 1 64.52 23.68 10.94
CA MET A 1 63.05 23.86 11.08
C MET A 1 62.45 23.81 9.67
N SER A 2 61.31 23.17 9.40
CA SER A 2 59.98 23.27 10.05
C SER A 2 59.36 24.67 9.82
N THR A 3 58.10 24.81 9.42
CA THR A 3 56.99 23.83 9.43
C THR A 3 56.15 23.87 8.15
N LEU A 4 55.39 22.80 7.92
CA LEU A 4 54.25 22.73 7.02
C LEU A 4 53.23 23.84 7.29
N ASP A 5 52.55 24.30 6.25
CA ASP A 5 51.16 24.77 6.32
C ASP A 5 50.36 24.06 5.23
N SER A 6 49.14 23.60 5.55
CA SER A 6 48.38 22.67 4.71
C SER A 6 47.08 23.27 4.19
N VAL A 7 46.79 22.97 2.92
CA VAL A 7 45.57 23.36 2.23
C VAL A 7 44.35 22.72 2.90
N ASN A 8 43.42 23.55 3.39
CA ASN A 8 42.10 23.10 3.86
C ASN A 8 41.02 23.48 2.84
N ILE A 9 40.34 22.48 2.26
CA ILE A 9 39.31 22.63 1.23
C ILE A 9 38.15 21.66 1.50
N ASN A 10 36.92 22.14 1.31
CA ASN A 10 35.63 21.43 1.44
C ASN A 10 35.23 21.01 2.86
N GLU A 11 34.68 21.96 3.62
CA GLU A 11 33.39 21.68 4.26
C GLU A 11 32.26 22.08 3.29
N LYS A 12 31.38 21.12 2.98
CA LYS A 12 30.10 21.39 2.32
C LYS A 12 29.00 20.84 3.20
N GLU A 13 28.32 21.74 3.91
CA GLU A 13 27.21 21.38 4.79
C GLU A 13 26.11 20.66 3.99
N HIS A 14 25.92 19.38 4.29
CA HIS A 14 24.85 18.60 3.67
C HIS A 14 23.53 18.90 4.40
N VAL A 15 22.91 20.04 4.06
CA VAL A 15 21.63 20.50 4.62
C VAL A 15 20.54 19.45 4.38
N THR A 16 20.33 18.59 5.38
CA THR A 16 19.35 17.51 5.35
C THR A 16 17.99 18.07 5.71
N THR A 17 17.21 18.41 4.68
CA THR A 17 15.84 18.89 4.79
C THR A 17 14.93 17.82 5.42
N LYS A 18 14.82 17.86 6.76
CA LYS A 18 13.96 16.97 7.54
C LYS A 18 12.53 17.02 6.99
N ARG A 19 12.07 15.90 6.44
CA ARG A 19 10.75 15.76 5.81
C ARG A 19 9.65 15.88 6.87
N VAL A 20 9.12 17.09 7.05
CA VAL A 20 8.01 17.38 7.96
C VAL A 20 6.83 16.46 7.64
N GLN A 21 6.37 15.70 8.64
CA GLN A 21 5.23 14.81 8.48
C GLN A 21 3.94 15.63 8.28
N SER A 22 3.08 15.16 7.38
CA SER A 22 1.88 15.90 7.02
C SER A 22 0.77 15.69 8.04
N LYS A 23 0.19 16.78 8.55
CA LYS A 23 -0.84 16.73 9.59
C LYS A 23 -2.15 16.23 8.99
N ILE A 24 -2.73 15.20 9.61
CA ILE A 24 -4.12 14.78 9.35
C ILE A 24 -5.04 15.86 9.90
N VAL A 25 -6.05 16.25 9.14
CA VAL A 25 -7.04 17.25 9.57
C VAL A 25 -8.42 16.66 9.29
N GLU A 26 -9.30 16.69 10.28
CA GLU A 26 -10.71 16.36 10.11
C GLU A 26 -11.33 17.29 9.04
N ASP A 27 -12.29 16.80 8.27
CA ASP A 27 -13.04 17.67 7.36
C ASP A 27 -14.25 18.21 8.11
N GLU A 28 -14.50 19.51 7.97
CA GLU A 28 -15.62 20.22 8.59
C GLU A 28 -16.98 19.70 8.08
N TYR A 29 -16.96 18.96 6.96
CA TYR A 29 -18.11 18.27 6.39
C TYR A 29 -17.95 16.75 6.43
N LYS A 30 -18.85 16.08 7.14
CA LYS A 30 -19.01 14.61 7.14
C LYS A 30 -19.57 14.15 5.79
N ILE A 31 -18.71 14.09 4.78
CA ILE A 31 -19.02 13.58 3.45
C ILE A 31 -19.25 12.06 3.56
N GLU A 32 -20.45 11.63 3.21
CA GLU A 32 -20.80 10.21 3.09
C GLU A 32 -19.99 9.53 1.98
N VAL A 33 -19.60 8.29 2.22
CA VAL A 33 -18.78 7.47 1.33
C VAL A 33 -19.35 6.06 1.28
N PRO A 34 -19.12 5.28 0.20
CA PRO A 34 -19.63 3.92 0.11
C PRO A 34 -19.08 3.01 1.22
N GLU A 35 -19.80 1.93 1.53
CA GLU A 35 -19.44 1.00 2.61
C GLU A 35 -18.01 0.46 2.48
N GLY A 36 -17.29 0.40 3.60
CA GLY A 36 -15.87 0.00 3.67
C GLY A 36 -14.87 1.06 3.18
N TRP A 37 -15.28 2.01 2.34
CA TRP A 37 -14.42 3.12 1.92
C TRP A 37 -14.27 4.16 3.04
N ARG A 38 -13.13 4.86 3.09
CA ARG A 38 -12.93 6.03 3.97
C ARG A 38 -12.24 7.17 3.24
N ARG A 39 -12.53 8.40 3.67
CA ARG A 39 -11.96 9.64 3.14
C ARG A 39 -11.09 10.30 4.21
N GLN A 40 -9.89 10.74 3.84
CA GLN A 40 -8.93 11.40 4.73
C GLN A 40 -8.48 12.73 4.11
N VAL A 41 -8.43 13.79 4.91
CA VAL A 41 -7.87 15.09 4.49
C VAL A 41 -6.55 15.32 5.21
N VAL A 42 -5.56 15.80 4.45
CA VAL A 42 -4.18 15.96 4.92
C VAL A 42 -3.70 17.36 4.55
N GLN A 43 -3.17 18.10 5.52
CA GLN A 43 -2.64 19.45 5.30
C GLN A 43 -1.14 19.42 5.03
N ARG A 44 -0.72 20.05 3.93
CA ARG A 44 0.69 20.23 3.58
C ARG A 44 1.36 21.17 4.58
N GLN A 45 2.47 20.75 5.17
CA GLN A 45 3.18 21.49 6.22
C GLN A 45 4.42 22.26 5.72
N GLY A 46 4.71 22.26 4.40
CA GLY A 46 5.93 22.89 3.88
C GLY A 46 5.92 23.15 2.36
N GLY A 47 6.88 23.97 1.93
CA GLY A 47 7.02 24.46 0.55
C GLY A 47 5.95 25.47 0.12
N LEU A 48 5.97 25.89 -1.15
CA LEU A 48 5.06 26.88 -1.75
C LEU A 48 3.57 26.48 -1.77
N SER A 49 3.22 25.33 -1.20
CA SER A 49 1.83 24.88 -1.03
C SER A 49 1.51 24.45 0.40
N ALA A 50 2.32 24.87 1.39
CA ALA A 50 1.97 24.77 2.80
C ALA A 50 0.58 25.39 3.07
N GLY A 51 -0.15 24.84 4.03
CA GLY A 51 -1.53 25.23 4.34
C GLY A 51 -2.58 24.66 3.37
N LYS A 52 -2.23 24.33 2.11
CA LYS A 52 -3.13 23.63 1.19
C LYS A 52 -3.35 22.18 1.62
N PHE A 53 -4.46 21.60 1.16
CA PHE A 53 -4.91 20.28 1.56
C PHE A 53 -4.94 19.30 0.38
N ASP A 54 -4.58 18.05 0.65
CA ASP A 54 -4.83 16.92 -0.23
C ASP A 54 -5.98 16.07 0.35
N VAL A 55 -6.83 15.55 -0.53
CA VAL A 55 -7.88 14.58 -0.18
C VAL A 55 -7.47 13.21 -0.69
N TYR A 56 -7.59 12.21 0.16
CA TYR A 56 -7.37 10.81 -0.17
C TYR A 56 -8.60 9.98 0.15
N TYR A 57 -8.80 8.92 -0.63
CA TYR A 57 -9.74 7.85 -0.31
C TYR A 57 -8.98 6.55 -0.11
N PHE A 58 -9.51 5.69 0.75
CA PHE A 58 -9.04 4.32 0.97
C PHE A 58 -10.20 3.38 0.63
N SER A 59 -9.93 2.35 -0.16
CA SER A 59 -10.93 1.34 -0.52
C SER A 59 -11.14 0.29 0.60
N PRO A 60 -12.16 -0.59 0.51
CA PRO A 60 -12.43 -1.64 1.50
C PRO A 60 -11.30 -2.68 1.66
N ILE A 61 -10.27 -2.62 0.80
CA ILE A 61 -9.04 -3.43 0.88
C ILE A 61 -7.78 -2.57 1.14
N GLY A 62 -7.96 -1.32 1.56
CA GLY A 62 -6.88 -0.42 1.99
C GLY A 62 -6.09 0.29 0.90
N LYS A 63 -6.39 0.12 -0.40
CA LYS A 63 -5.67 0.83 -1.49
C LYS A 63 -5.92 2.34 -1.34
N LYS A 64 -4.84 3.11 -1.16
CA LYS A 64 -4.88 4.57 -1.08
C LYS A 64 -4.98 5.18 -2.48
N LEU A 65 -5.92 6.11 -2.65
CA LEU A 65 -6.34 6.67 -3.93
C LEU A 65 -6.40 8.20 -3.81
N ARG A 66 -5.82 8.91 -4.77
CA ARG A 66 -5.59 10.37 -4.76
C ARG A 66 -6.23 11.11 -5.94
N SER A 67 -7.00 10.42 -6.78
CA SER A 67 -7.82 11.04 -7.83
C SER A 67 -9.05 10.18 -8.18
N LYS A 68 -10.08 10.79 -8.78
CA LYS A 68 -11.29 10.08 -9.23
C LYS A 68 -11.00 9.04 -10.32
N LYS A 69 -9.96 9.26 -11.14
CA LYS A 69 -9.51 8.28 -12.13
C LYS A 69 -8.93 7.03 -11.47
N GLU A 70 -8.13 7.18 -10.41
CA GLU A 70 -7.61 6.03 -9.67
C GLU A 70 -8.72 5.26 -8.96
N VAL A 71 -9.73 5.95 -8.41
CA VAL A 71 -10.94 5.29 -7.85
C VAL A 71 -11.63 4.47 -8.94
N GLN A 72 -11.90 5.07 -10.11
CA GLN A 72 -12.51 4.36 -11.24
C GLN A 72 -11.71 3.10 -11.62
N THR A 73 -10.42 3.24 -11.92
CA THR A 73 -9.58 2.10 -12.30
C THR A 73 -9.49 1.07 -11.18
N HIS A 74 -9.49 1.46 -9.91
CA HIS A 74 -9.52 0.51 -8.81
C HIS A 74 -10.84 -0.27 -8.71
N CYS A 75 -11.98 0.39 -8.94
CA CYS A 75 -13.29 -0.25 -8.99
C CYS A 75 -13.40 -1.21 -10.19
N GLU A 76 -12.85 -0.83 -11.35
CA GLU A 76 -12.74 -1.70 -12.54
C GLU A 76 -11.84 -2.92 -12.29
N GLU A 77 -10.66 -2.73 -11.66
CA GLU A 77 -9.72 -3.81 -11.31
C GLU A 77 -10.30 -4.84 -10.31
N HIS A 78 -11.09 -4.39 -9.33
CA HIS A 78 -11.54 -5.19 -8.17
C HIS A 78 -13.06 -5.42 -8.14
N ASN A 79 -13.76 -5.06 -9.22
CA ASN A 79 -15.18 -5.25 -9.45
C ASN A 79 -16.09 -4.61 -8.37
N PHE A 80 -15.71 -3.46 -7.83
CA PHE A 80 -16.53 -2.69 -6.87
C PHE A 80 -17.62 -1.88 -7.59
N ASP A 81 -18.88 -2.22 -7.38
CA ASP A 81 -20.01 -1.41 -7.82
C ASP A 81 -20.27 -0.27 -6.81
N VAL A 82 -19.77 0.94 -7.13
CA VAL A 82 -19.93 2.14 -6.30
C VAL A 82 -20.10 3.39 -7.17
N ASN A 83 -20.98 4.30 -6.74
CA ASN A 83 -21.17 5.58 -7.44
C ASN A 83 -19.92 6.47 -7.32
N LEU A 84 -19.25 6.70 -8.45
CA LEU A 84 -18.03 7.50 -8.56
C LEU A 84 -18.23 8.99 -8.19
N ASP A 85 -19.46 9.51 -8.13
CA ASP A 85 -19.73 10.91 -7.76
C ASP A 85 -19.64 11.18 -6.24
N LEU A 86 -19.66 10.14 -5.41
CA LEU A 86 -19.37 10.23 -3.96
C LEU A 86 -17.88 10.56 -3.69
N PHE A 87 -17.02 10.43 -4.70
CA PHE A 87 -15.57 10.60 -4.60
C PHE A 87 -15.12 12.04 -4.92
N ARG A 88 -15.42 12.96 -4.00
CA ARG A 88 -15.08 14.38 -4.05
C ARG A 88 -13.67 14.64 -3.48
N PHE A 89 -12.71 14.86 -4.39
CA PHE A 89 -11.30 15.17 -4.09
C PHE A 89 -11.02 16.64 -3.73
N THR A 90 -12.05 17.47 -3.60
CA THR A 90 -11.96 18.87 -3.16
C THR A 90 -12.48 18.98 -1.72
N ARG A 91 -11.93 19.90 -0.91
CA ARG A 91 -12.63 20.38 0.29
C ARG A 91 -13.91 21.11 -0.14
N VAL A 92 -15.00 20.92 0.59
CA VAL A 92 -16.15 21.83 0.51
C VAL A 92 -15.83 23.03 1.40
N SER A 93 -15.87 24.23 0.82
CA SER A 93 -15.76 25.50 1.56
C SER A 93 -17.01 26.31 1.31
N LEU A 94 -17.47 27.07 2.30
CA LEU A 94 -18.64 27.95 2.20
C LEU A 94 -18.33 29.20 1.37
N ILE A 95 -18.13 29.03 0.07
CA ILE A 95 -18.09 30.13 -0.91
C ILE A 95 -19.21 29.89 -1.93
N SER A 96 -20.39 30.39 -1.55
CA SER A 96 -21.56 30.71 -2.40
C SER A 96 -21.94 29.74 -3.54
N ASN A 97 -23.07 29.06 -3.35
CA ASN A 97 -23.99 28.77 -4.47
C ASN A 97 -24.50 30.12 -5.05
N GLN A 98 -23.83 30.66 -6.07
CA GLN A 98 -24.42 31.68 -6.96
C GLN A 98 -23.92 31.51 -8.39
N ARG A 99 -24.83 31.78 -9.35
CA ARG A 99 -24.62 31.83 -10.81
C ARG A 99 -24.43 30.49 -11.54
N GLY A 100 -25.55 29.80 -11.73
CA GLY A 100 -25.82 29.25 -13.06
C GLY A 100 -26.21 30.35 -14.06
N GLU A 101 -26.34 29.98 -15.34
CA GLU A 101 -26.93 30.76 -16.45
C GLU A 101 -26.16 31.98 -17.02
N LYS A 102 -25.47 31.72 -18.15
CA LYS A 102 -25.40 32.53 -19.40
C LYS A 102 -24.99 34.02 -19.35
N ARG A 103 -23.87 34.31 -20.04
CA ARG A 103 -23.87 35.09 -21.30
C ARG A 103 -22.64 34.75 -22.16
N LYS A 104 -22.69 35.10 -23.45
CA LYS A 104 -21.60 34.92 -24.44
C LYS A 104 -20.69 36.15 -24.47
N SER A 105 -19.48 35.98 -25.01
CA SER A 105 -18.63 36.92 -25.82
C SER A 105 -18.56 38.41 -25.39
N ASP A 106 -17.41 39.11 -25.42
CA ASP A 106 -16.36 39.18 -26.44
C ASP A 106 -15.04 39.75 -25.86
N SER A 107 -13.98 39.83 -26.68
CA SER A 107 -12.69 40.57 -26.46
C SER A 107 -11.89 40.19 -25.18
N ALA A 108 -10.69 39.59 -25.22
CA ALA A 108 -9.48 39.82 -26.02
C ALA A 108 -8.76 41.16 -25.71
N ILE A 109 -7.64 41.06 -24.97
CA ILE A 109 -6.50 41.98 -25.12
C ILE A 109 -5.35 41.19 -25.75
N ALA A 110 -4.68 41.83 -26.69
CA ALA A 110 -3.71 41.29 -27.64
C ALA A 110 -2.30 41.90 -27.34
N PHE A 111 -1.16 41.57 -27.94
CA PHE A 111 -0.76 40.57 -28.96
C PHE A 111 0.79 40.46 -29.01
N ASN A 112 1.29 39.78 -30.06
CA ASN A 112 2.63 39.88 -30.68
C ASN A 112 3.69 38.85 -30.27
N LYS A 113 4.48 38.23 -31.18
CA LYS A 113 4.48 38.13 -32.67
C LYS A 113 5.24 36.80 -33.00
N THR A 114 4.70 35.77 -33.68
CA THR A 114 4.54 35.56 -35.16
C THR A 114 5.84 35.61 -36.00
N PRO A 115 5.94 34.99 -37.21
CA PRO A 115 5.37 33.70 -37.71
C PRO A 115 6.31 32.92 -38.68
N LYS A 116 5.92 31.73 -39.17
CA LYS A 116 6.19 31.15 -40.53
C LYS A 116 5.61 29.71 -40.69
N LEU A 117 5.57 29.11 -41.88
CA LEU A 117 4.53 29.23 -42.93
C LEU A 117 4.50 28.00 -43.88
N ALA A 118 3.35 27.30 -43.95
CA ALA A 118 2.77 26.43 -45.00
C ALA A 118 3.58 25.59 -46.05
N LYS A 119 3.25 24.27 -46.07
CA LYS A 119 2.86 23.37 -47.21
C LYS A 119 3.73 23.13 -48.48
N ARG A 120 3.97 21.84 -48.79
CA ARG A 120 3.46 21.01 -49.96
C ARG A 120 3.90 19.52 -49.77
N LYS A 121 3.05 18.49 -49.96
CA LYS A 121 2.67 17.73 -51.20
C LYS A 121 3.87 17.10 -51.96
N SER A 122 3.91 15.83 -52.40
CA SER A 122 2.96 14.66 -52.37
C SER A 122 3.76 13.31 -52.59
N LEU A 123 3.38 12.13 -53.17
CA LEU A 123 2.28 11.65 -54.05
C LEU A 123 2.25 10.08 -54.26
N ILE A 124 1.06 9.44 -54.19
CA ILE A 124 0.55 8.20 -54.90
C ILE A 124 1.03 6.72 -54.66
N LYS A 125 0.00 5.85 -54.41
CA LYS A 125 -0.23 4.36 -54.66
C LYS A 125 0.77 3.27 -54.21
N SER A 126 0.41 1.97 -54.06
CA SER A 126 -0.80 1.13 -54.39
C SER A 126 -1.37 0.37 -53.15
N GLU A 127 -2.61 -0.12 -53.01
CA GLU A 127 -3.49 -1.04 -53.79
C GLU A 127 -3.03 -2.52 -53.84
N THR A 128 -3.80 -3.59 -53.49
CA THR A 128 -5.18 -3.72 -52.91
C THR A 128 -5.50 -5.16 -52.35
N LYS A 129 -6.67 -5.31 -51.70
CA LYS A 129 -7.60 -6.50 -51.63
C LYS A 129 -7.58 -7.48 -50.42
N ARG A 130 -8.80 -8.04 -50.17
CA ARG A 130 -9.23 -8.99 -49.11
C ARG A 130 -9.42 -10.41 -49.69
N LYS A 131 -9.41 -11.47 -48.85
CA LYS A 131 -10.61 -12.32 -48.55
C LYS A 131 -10.33 -13.55 -47.65
N LYS A 132 -11.24 -13.75 -46.68
CA LYS A 132 -11.82 -14.98 -46.09
C LYS A 132 -10.93 -16.14 -45.56
N SER A 133 -11.38 -16.70 -44.45
CA SER A 133 -10.98 -17.96 -43.80
C SER A 133 -11.73 -19.20 -44.35
N PRO A 134 -11.30 -20.41 -43.95
CA PRO A 134 -12.20 -21.56 -43.73
C PRO A 134 -12.36 -21.89 -42.23
N VAL A 135 -13.38 -22.69 -41.88
CA VAL A 135 -13.70 -23.16 -40.52
C VAL A 135 -14.15 -24.62 -40.54
N ILE A 136 -13.42 -25.51 -39.85
CA ILE A 136 -13.79 -26.88 -39.44
C ILE A 136 -13.05 -27.06 -38.08
N LYS A 137 -13.70 -27.19 -36.91
CA LYS A 137 -14.38 -28.37 -36.31
C LYS A 137 -13.43 -29.60 -36.15
N ASN A 138 -13.49 -30.44 -35.12
CA ASN A 138 -14.13 -30.41 -33.79
C ASN A 138 -13.44 -31.48 -32.89
N GLU A 139 -14.01 -31.72 -31.69
CA GLU A 139 -13.69 -32.78 -30.70
C GLU A 139 -12.67 -32.37 -29.63
N THR A 140 -12.98 -32.22 -28.33
CA THR A 140 -13.92 -32.86 -27.37
C THR A 140 -13.52 -34.24 -26.85
N THR A 141 -12.76 -34.25 -25.75
CA THR A 141 -12.90 -35.24 -24.68
C THR A 141 -13.32 -34.56 -23.38
N LYS A 142 -13.97 -35.31 -22.48
CA LYS A 142 -14.78 -34.77 -21.37
C LYS A 142 -14.10 -34.97 -20.00
N LEU A 143 -14.35 -33.99 -19.12
CA LEU A 143 -14.69 -34.18 -17.70
C LEU A 143 -13.66 -34.87 -16.77
N SER A 144 -13.11 -34.09 -15.83
CA SER A 144 -13.14 -34.50 -14.42
C SER A 144 -13.10 -33.29 -13.49
N LYS A 145 -14.13 -33.14 -12.65
CA LYS A 145 -14.12 -32.19 -11.53
C LYS A 145 -13.49 -32.90 -10.32
N LYS A 146 -12.42 -32.36 -9.72
CA LYS A 146 -12.07 -32.75 -8.34
C LYS A 146 -11.44 -31.63 -7.54
N THR A 147 -12.30 -30.79 -6.97
CA THR A 147 -11.99 -30.01 -5.78
C THR A 147 -11.43 -30.95 -4.71
N LYS A 148 -10.21 -30.69 -4.24
CA LYS A 148 -9.69 -31.23 -2.99
C LYS A 148 -9.17 -30.08 -2.15
N SER A 149 -9.81 -29.87 -1.02
CA SER A 149 -9.28 -29.03 0.06
C SER A 149 -7.96 -29.61 0.54
N LEU A 150 -6.85 -28.90 0.29
CA LEU A 150 -5.55 -29.22 0.88
C LEU A 150 -5.52 -28.70 2.33
N ILE A 151 -6.21 -29.44 3.21
CA ILE A 151 -5.88 -29.43 4.63
C ILE A 151 -4.53 -30.15 4.74
N ILE A 152 -3.45 -29.40 4.69
CA ILE A 152 -2.10 -29.92 4.96
C ILE A 152 -1.99 -30.08 6.48
N SER A 153 -2.09 -31.32 6.96
CA SER A 153 -1.85 -31.65 8.36
C SER A 153 -0.37 -31.43 8.68
N SER A 154 -0.05 -30.30 9.34
CA SER A 154 1.32 -29.93 9.72
C SER A 154 1.79 -30.68 10.98
N GLU A 155 1.82 -32.01 10.91
CA GLU A 155 2.24 -32.91 11.98
C GLU A 155 3.79 -33.00 12.03
N GLY A 156 4.46 -31.87 12.26
CA GLY A 156 5.94 -31.82 12.21
C GLY A 156 6.55 -30.52 12.72
N LEU A 157 7.34 -30.65 13.79
CA LEU A 157 8.33 -29.68 14.32
C LEU A 157 7.83 -28.27 14.71
N THR A 158 7.82 -27.99 16.03
CA THR A 158 8.34 -26.73 16.60
C THR A 158 8.50 -26.85 18.13
N LYS A 159 9.66 -26.50 18.68
CA LYS A 159 9.96 -26.58 20.12
C LYS A 159 9.70 -25.27 20.91
N LYS A 160 8.61 -24.57 20.60
CA LYS A 160 7.97 -23.60 21.52
C LYS A 160 6.45 -23.83 21.49
N LYS A 161 5.92 -24.60 22.47
CA LYS A 161 4.48 -24.74 22.69
C LYS A 161 3.92 -23.41 23.20
N MET A 162 3.64 -22.50 22.26
CA MET A 162 2.82 -21.31 22.50
C MET A 162 1.52 -21.75 23.18
N LYS A 163 1.20 -21.18 24.35
CA LYS A 163 -0.13 -21.35 24.95
C LYS A 163 -1.13 -20.82 23.92
N LYS A 164 -2.09 -21.65 23.49
CA LYS A 164 -3.11 -21.28 22.50
C LYS A 164 -3.75 -19.97 22.95
N ALA A 165 -3.54 -18.90 22.20
CA ALA A 165 -3.98 -17.57 22.61
C ALA A 165 -5.51 -17.57 22.76
N SER A 166 -6.00 -17.11 23.91
CA SER A 166 -7.43 -16.77 24.10
C SER A 166 -7.84 -15.56 23.27
N TRP A 167 -6.85 -14.79 22.80
CA TRP A 167 -7.04 -13.66 21.89
C TRP A 167 -7.31 -14.15 20.46
N VAL A 168 -8.46 -13.72 19.93
CA VAL A 168 -8.77 -13.74 18.51
C VAL A 168 -9.14 -12.30 18.14
N PRO A 169 -8.32 -11.57 17.37
CA PRO A 169 -8.64 -10.21 16.96
C PRO A 169 -9.88 -10.22 16.07
N PRO A 170 -10.92 -9.41 16.37
CA PRO A 170 -12.15 -9.37 15.57
C PRO A 170 -11.91 -8.99 14.11
N LYS A 171 -12.82 -9.46 13.24
CA LYS A 171 -12.89 -9.01 11.85
C LYS A 171 -13.44 -7.59 11.79
N SER A 172 -12.73 -6.69 11.12
CA SER A 172 -13.16 -5.30 10.94
C SER A 172 -13.75 -5.06 9.55
N PRO A 173 -14.53 -3.99 9.34
CA PRO A 173 -14.94 -3.54 7.99
C PRO A 173 -13.78 -3.13 7.06
N PHE A 174 -12.52 -3.23 7.52
CA PHE A 174 -11.33 -2.75 6.81
C PHE A 174 -10.48 -3.88 6.22
N ASN A 175 -10.84 -5.14 6.49
CA ASN A 175 -10.23 -6.35 5.91
C ASN A 175 -8.69 -6.38 6.02
N LEU A 176 -8.12 -5.97 7.15
CA LEU A 176 -6.67 -5.86 7.30
C LEU A 176 -6.02 -7.25 7.20
N PHE A 177 -4.90 -7.36 6.49
CA PHE A 177 -4.24 -8.65 6.28
C PHE A 177 -3.83 -9.30 7.62
N GLN A 178 -3.50 -8.48 8.62
CA GLN A 178 -3.22 -8.91 10.00
C GLN A 178 -4.36 -9.73 10.62
N GLU A 179 -5.63 -9.40 10.33
CA GLU A 179 -6.82 -10.14 10.82
C GLU A 179 -6.85 -11.58 10.32
N ASN A 180 -6.12 -11.90 9.25
CA ASN A 180 -6.01 -13.25 8.68
C ASN A 180 -4.72 -13.97 9.09
N LEU A 181 -3.64 -13.23 9.38
CA LEU A 181 -2.32 -13.80 9.69
C LEU A 181 -2.00 -13.91 11.19
N PHE A 182 -2.84 -13.41 12.09
CA PHE A 182 -2.56 -13.32 13.54
C PHE A 182 -2.12 -14.64 14.21
N GLN A 183 -2.56 -15.79 13.69
CA GLN A 183 -2.21 -17.12 14.19
C GLN A 183 -0.74 -17.50 13.91
N ASN A 184 -0.10 -16.86 12.94
CA ASN A 184 1.31 -17.03 12.60
C ASN A 184 2.03 -15.66 12.69
N PRO A 185 2.60 -15.31 13.86
CA PRO A 185 3.24 -14.01 14.07
C PRO A 185 4.39 -13.72 13.10
N TRP A 186 5.13 -14.74 12.65
CA TRP A 186 6.18 -14.57 11.64
C TRP A 186 5.59 -14.13 10.30
N GLN A 187 4.55 -14.81 9.80
CA GLN A 187 3.88 -14.42 8.56
C GLN A 187 3.23 -13.03 8.68
N LEU A 188 2.65 -12.68 9.83
CA LEU A 188 2.13 -11.33 10.07
C LEU A 188 3.23 -10.25 10.01
N LEU A 189 4.44 -10.54 10.50
CA LEU A 189 5.58 -9.62 10.46
C LEU A 189 6.20 -9.53 9.06
N ILE A 190 6.34 -10.65 8.33
CA ILE A 190 6.73 -10.65 6.90
C ILE A 190 5.70 -9.87 6.07
N GLY A 191 4.40 -10.08 6.29
CA GLY A 191 3.34 -9.28 5.70
C GLY A 191 3.49 -7.79 6.03
N SER A 192 3.79 -7.45 7.28
CA SER A 192 4.04 -6.06 7.71
C SER A 192 5.23 -5.42 7.00
N ILE A 193 6.29 -6.18 6.67
CA ILE A 193 7.41 -5.71 5.85
C ILE A 193 6.95 -5.52 4.39
N LEU A 194 6.43 -6.57 3.75
CA LEU A 194 6.16 -6.59 2.31
C LEU A 194 5.01 -5.65 1.91
N TYR A 195 3.93 -5.57 2.69
CA TYR A 195 2.85 -4.61 2.44
C TYR A 195 3.34 -3.16 2.58
N LYS A 196 4.14 -2.85 3.61
CA LYS A 196 4.61 -1.48 3.85
C LYS A 196 5.58 -0.99 2.78
N LEU A 197 6.38 -1.90 2.22
CA LEU A 197 7.21 -1.63 1.05
C LEU A 197 6.40 -1.47 -0.25
N SER A 198 5.31 -2.22 -0.40
CA SER A 198 4.45 -2.16 -1.59
C SER A 198 3.65 -0.85 -1.74
N GLU A 199 3.52 -0.03 -0.69
CA GLU A 199 2.77 1.25 -0.73
C GLU A 199 3.22 2.24 -1.82
N ASN A 200 4.43 2.05 -2.36
CA ASN A 200 5.03 2.92 -3.37
C ASN A 200 5.63 2.12 -4.55
N ALA A 201 5.14 0.90 -4.81
CA ALA A 201 5.64 0.01 -5.87
C ALA A 201 4.52 -0.50 -6.78
N ASP A 202 4.86 -0.87 -8.01
CA ASP A 202 3.90 -1.34 -9.03
C ASP A 202 3.39 -2.79 -8.80
N ILE A 203 3.69 -3.40 -7.65
CA ILE A 203 3.23 -4.74 -7.26
C ILE A 203 2.45 -4.69 -5.94
N PRO A 204 1.19 -5.17 -5.89
CA PRO A 204 0.43 -5.22 -4.63
C PRO A 204 1.09 -6.11 -3.58
N GLY A 205 1.17 -5.63 -2.34
CA GLY A 205 1.80 -6.35 -1.22
C GLY A 205 1.25 -7.75 -0.97
N GLN A 206 -0.05 -7.96 -1.18
CA GLN A 206 -0.68 -9.29 -1.09
C GLN A 206 -0.11 -10.28 -2.12
N LYS A 207 0.15 -9.84 -3.35
CA LYS A 207 0.72 -10.67 -4.41
C LYS A 207 2.17 -11.04 -4.06
N LEU A 208 2.95 -10.04 -3.65
CA LEU A 208 4.35 -10.23 -3.24
C LEU A 208 4.47 -11.17 -2.02
N PHE A 209 3.61 -10.98 -1.01
CA PHE A 209 3.52 -11.85 0.17
C PHE A 209 3.12 -13.29 -0.20
N SER A 210 2.13 -13.47 -1.07
CA SER A 210 1.72 -14.80 -1.55
C SER A 210 2.86 -15.53 -2.26
N GLN A 211 3.58 -14.85 -3.16
CA GLN A 211 4.75 -15.40 -3.84
C GLN A 211 5.91 -15.71 -2.88
N PHE A 212 6.12 -14.86 -1.86
CA PHE A 212 7.15 -15.08 -0.84
C PHE A 212 6.86 -16.34 -0.01
N ILE A 213 5.65 -16.48 0.54
CA ILE A 213 5.26 -17.62 1.38
C ILE A 213 5.15 -18.93 0.58
N GLN A 214 4.91 -18.86 -0.74
CA GLN A 214 4.95 -20.03 -1.62
C GLN A 214 6.38 -20.58 -1.81
N LEU A 215 7.41 -19.72 -1.76
CA LEU A 215 8.81 -20.11 -1.87
C LEU A 215 9.43 -20.46 -0.51
N TRP A 216 9.12 -19.65 0.51
CA TRP A 216 9.68 -19.78 1.86
C TRP A 216 8.53 -19.74 2.89
N PRO A 217 7.96 -20.89 3.27
CA PRO A 217 6.80 -20.96 4.16
C PRO A 217 7.15 -20.81 5.66
N THR A 218 8.44 -20.88 6.02
CA THR A 218 8.93 -20.82 7.41
C THR A 218 10.12 -19.84 7.58
N PRO A 219 10.37 -19.30 8.79
CA PRO A 219 11.60 -18.54 9.05
C PRO A 219 12.85 -19.40 8.92
N GLU A 220 12.80 -20.69 9.29
CA GLU A 220 13.93 -21.62 9.22
C GLU A 220 14.36 -21.96 7.79
N GLU A 221 13.48 -21.86 6.81
CA GLU A 221 13.83 -21.91 5.37
C GLU A 221 14.32 -20.54 4.90
N THR A 222 13.58 -19.46 5.22
CA THR A 222 13.92 -18.09 4.82
C THR A 222 15.32 -17.65 5.27
N MET A 223 15.77 -18.06 6.46
CA MET A 223 17.09 -17.70 6.98
C MET A 223 18.27 -18.49 6.36
N LYS A 224 17.99 -19.55 5.59
CA LYS A 224 19.00 -20.38 4.91
C LYS A 224 19.14 -20.04 3.43
N GLU A 225 18.15 -19.35 2.87
CA GLU A 225 18.13 -18.92 1.48
C GLU A 225 19.20 -17.85 1.19
N ASP A 226 19.72 -17.82 -0.02
CA ASP A 226 20.51 -16.67 -0.46
C ASP A 226 19.63 -15.43 -0.60
N TRP A 227 20.04 -14.34 0.05
CA TRP A 227 19.38 -13.04 -0.05
C TRP A 227 19.25 -12.57 -1.51
N THR A 228 20.06 -13.07 -2.46
CA THR A 228 19.88 -12.73 -3.88
C THR A 228 18.57 -13.26 -4.48
N GLU A 229 18.06 -14.43 -4.06
CA GLU A 229 16.77 -14.96 -4.53
C GLU A 229 15.61 -14.15 -3.97
N ILE A 230 15.67 -13.81 -2.69
CA ILE A 230 14.70 -12.88 -2.06
C ILE A 230 14.76 -11.52 -2.75
N ALA A 231 15.96 -11.00 -3.08
CA ALA A 231 16.15 -9.74 -3.80
C ALA A 231 15.56 -9.78 -5.22
N LYS A 232 15.64 -10.91 -5.94
CA LYS A 232 15.01 -11.11 -7.25
C LYS A 232 13.48 -11.01 -7.16
N LEU A 233 12.87 -11.63 -6.15
CA LEU A 233 11.41 -11.55 -5.95
C LEU A 233 10.95 -10.12 -5.65
N ILE A 234 11.63 -9.42 -4.73
CA ILE A 234 11.27 -8.06 -4.33
C ILE A 234 11.85 -6.96 -5.25
N ARG A 235 12.44 -7.33 -6.40
CA ARG A 235 13.12 -6.41 -7.34
C ARG A 235 12.30 -5.18 -7.79
N PRO A 236 10.95 -5.20 -7.86
CA PRO A 236 10.15 -3.99 -8.13
C PRO A 236 10.24 -2.91 -7.02
N ILE A 237 10.81 -3.23 -5.85
CA ILE A 237 10.96 -2.32 -4.71
C ILE A 237 12.39 -1.78 -4.66
N SER A 238 12.53 -0.46 -4.48
CA SER A 238 13.83 0.20 -4.34
C SER A 238 14.64 -0.33 -3.15
N ASN A 239 15.95 -0.51 -3.31
CA ASN A 239 16.86 -1.10 -2.31
C ASN A 239 16.59 -2.59 -1.98
N SER A 240 16.07 -3.37 -2.94
CA SER A 240 15.91 -4.84 -2.89
C SER A 240 16.97 -5.55 -2.06
N ASP A 241 18.25 -5.32 -2.35
CA ASP A 241 19.39 -6.03 -1.78
C ASP A 241 19.54 -5.80 -0.27
N LYS A 242 19.22 -4.58 0.20
CA LYS A 242 19.24 -4.23 1.63
C LYS A 242 18.04 -4.84 2.34
N ILE A 243 16.87 -4.83 1.70
CA ILE A 243 15.63 -5.38 2.23
C ILE A 243 15.72 -6.91 2.34
N ALA A 244 16.28 -7.58 1.34
CA ALA A 244 16.46 -9.03 1.35
C ALA A 244 17.41 -9.47 2.49
N LYS A 245 18.56 -8.80 2.65
CA LYS A 245 19.47 -9.02 3.78
C LYS A 245 18.82 -8.74 5.13
N MET A 246 17.99 -7.70 5.20
CA MET A 246 17.17 -7.38 6.38
C MET A 246 16.14 -8.48 6.68
N ILE A 247 15.52 -9.10 5.67
CA ILE A 247 14.55 -10.21 5.83
C ILE A 247 15.25 -11.49 6.30
N VAL A 248 16.40 -11.85 5.72
CA VAL A 248 17.21 -13.00 6.18
C VAL A 248 17.62 -12.78 7.63
N LYS A 249 18.16 -11.60 7.98
CA LYS A 249 18.56 -11.28 9.36
C LYS A 249 17.38 -11.18 10.32
N PHE A 250 16.21 -10.72 9.88
CA PHE A 250 14.97 -10.79 10.64
C PHE A 250 14.59 -12.23 11.00
N CYS A 251 14.68 -13.17 10.04
CA CYS A 251 14.31 -14.57 10.27
C CYS A 251 15.31 -15.29 11.17
N GLU A 252 16.61 -15.06 10.98
CA GLU A 252 17.66 -15.54 11.90
C GLU A 252 17.40 -15.01 13.32
N ASP A 253 17.18 -13.70 13.49
CA ASP A 253 16.86 -13.08 14.78
C ASP A 253 15.58 -13.67 15.40
N TYR A 254 14.53 -13.90 14.60
CA TYR A 254 13.23 -14.42 15.05
C TYR A 254 13.35 -15.84 15.63
N VAL A 255 14.23 -16.68 15.05
CA VAL A 255 14.48 -18.07 15.47
C VAL A 255 15.47 -18.15 16.63
N THR A 256 16.53 -17.33 16.61
CA THR A 256 17.69 -17.49 17.51
C THR A 256 17.67 -16.64 18.77
N LYS A 257 17.00 -15.48 18.78
CA LYS A 257 16.88 -14.63 19.98
C LYS A 257 15.74 -15.12 20.88
N ASP A 258 15.89 -14.93 22.18
CA ASP A 258 14.75 -14.99 23.12
C ASP A 258 14.15 -13.58 23.28
N TRP A 259 13.36 -13.19 22.27
CA TRP A 259 12.70 -11.88 22.18
C TRP A 259 11.31 -11.91 22.83
N THR A 260 10.90 -10.77 23.40
CA THR A 260 9.55 -10.60 23.97
C THR A 260 8.62 -9.86 23.01
N TYR A 261 9.10 -8.78 22.37
CA TYR A 261 8.36 -8.05 21.35
C TYR A 261 9.18 -7.93 20.07
N PRO A 262 8.55 -8.01 18.87
CA PRO A 262 9.32 -8.14 17.65
C PRO A 262 10.11 -6.88 17.26
N LYS A 263 9.89 -5.72 17.92
CA LYS A 263 10.80 -4.54 17.85
C LYS A 263 12.26 -4.84 18.23
N GLU A 264 12.53 -5.96 18.89
CA GLU A 264 13.87 -6.45 19.27
C GLU A 264 14.58 -7.19 18.12
N LEU A 265 13.85 -7.44 17.03
CA LEU A 265 14.30 -8.15 15.83
C LEU A 265 14.73 -7.14 14.75
N HIS A 266 15.77 -7.48 14.00
CA HIS A 266 16.23 -6.66 12.89
C HIS A 266 15.10 -6.38 11.88
N GLY A 267 15.03 -5.15 11.36
CA GLY A 267 14.02 -4.72 10.39
C GLY A 267 12.62 -4.38 10.92
N ILE A 268 12.25 -4.79 12.14
CA ILE A 268 10.89 -4.55 12.66
C ILE A 268 10.79 -3.19 13.38
N GLY A 269 10.29 -2.20 12.65
CA GLY A 269 9.91 -0.90 13.21
C GLY A 269 8.58 -0.92 14.00
N LYS A 270 8.20 0.26 14.52
CA LYS A 270 6.97 0.50 15.30
C LYS A 270 5.71 -0.10 14.65
N TYR A 271 5.57 -0.05 13.33
CA TYR A 271 4.41 -0.59 12.59
C TYR A 271 4.21 -2.11 12.78
N GLY A 272 5.28 -2.90 12.61
CA GLY A 272 5.22 -4.36 12.79
C GLY A 272 5.05 -4.74 14.27
N ASN A 273 5.66 -3.98 15.18
CA ASN A 273 5.48 -4.15 16.62
C ASN A 273 4.04 -3.83 17.08
N ASP A 274 3.46 -2.73 16.62
CA ASP A 274 2.08 -2.37 16.94
C ASP A 274 1.11 -3.38 16.30
N SER A 275 1.37 -3.84 15.07
CA SER A 275 0.60 -4.93 14.44
C SER A 275 0.63 -6.21 15.30
N TYR A 276 1.80 -6.65 15.76
CA TYR A 276 1.92 -7.80 16.66
C TYR A 276 1.14 -7.58 17.97
N ARG A 277 1.23 -6.40 18.59
CA ARG A 277 0.56 -6.07 19.86
C ARG A 277 -0.95 -5.84 19.75
N ILE A 278 -1.49 -5.70 18.54
CA ILE A 278 -2.94 -5.66 18.30
C ILE A 278 -3.47 -7.05 17.96
N PHE A 279 -2.77 -7.79 17.09
CA PHE A 279 -3.31 -8.99 16.46
C PHE A 279 -2.80 -10.29 17.09
N CYS A 280 -1.49 -10.40 17.37
CA CYS A 280 -0.90 -11.64 17.91
C CYS A 280 -1.10 -11.80 19.43
N VAL A 281 -1.24 -10.69 20.17
CA VAL A 281 -1.47 -10.67 21.62
C VAL A 281 -2.55 -9.66 21.99
N ASN A 282 -3.27 -9.88 23.09
CA ASN A 282 -4.32 -8.99 23.59
C ASN A 282 -3.73 -7.76 24.30
N GLU A 283 -3.06 -6.90 23.55
CA GLU A 283 -2.50 -5.64 24.06
C GLU A 283 -3.08 -4.39 23.39
N TRP A 284 -4.07 -4.52 22.51
CA TRP A 284 -4.63 -3.41 21.73
C TRP A 284 -5.02 -2.18 22.58
N LYS A 285 -5.62 -2.38 23.78
CA LYS A 285 -5.93 -1.30 24.75
C LYS A 285 -4.70 -0.48 25.20
N LYS A 286 -3.48 -1.01 25.00
CA LYS A 286 -2.16 -0.43 25.32
C LYS A 286 -1.34 -0.05 24.08
N VAL A 287 -1.93 -0.03 22.87
CA VAL A 287 -1.23 0.35 21.62
C VAL A 287 -1.73 1.71 21.16
N LYS A 288 -0.78 2.60 20.80
CA LYS A 288 -1.06 3.91 20.18
C LYS A 288 -0.39 3.94 18.81
N PRO A 289 -1.06 3.43 17.75
CA PRO A 289 -0.48 3.27 16.43
C PRO A 289 -0.21 4.62 15.77
N SER A 290 0.61 4.59 14.72
CA SER A 290 0.96 5.77 13.91
C SER A 290 0.75 5.53 12.41
N ASP A 291 0.16 4.37 12.08
CA ASP A 291 -0.24 4.00 10.74
C ASP A 291 -1.76 4.06 10.65
N HIS A 292 -2.29 4.72 9.62
CA HIS A 292 -3.72 5.02 9.52
C HIS A 292 -4.60 3.78 9.60
N LEU A 293 -4.19 2.65 9.00
CA LEU A 293 -5.02 1.44 8.99
C LEU A 293 -5.10 0.80 10.38
N LEU A 294 -3.98 0.77 11.11
CA LEU A 294 -3.96 0.31 12.51
C LEU A 294 -4.71 1.27 13.44
N THR A 295 -4.63 2.58 13.20
CA THR A 295 -5.40 3.60 13.94
C THR A 295 -6.90 3.36 13.76
N PHE A 296 -7.39 3.26 12.51
CA PHE A 296 -8.80 3.00 12.24
C PHE A 296 -9.28 1.68 12.88
N TYR A 297 -8.46 0.61 12.83
CA TYR A 297 -8.81 -0.67 13.47
C TYR A 297 -8.97 -0.53 14.99
N ILE A 298 -8.08 0.20 15.67
CA ILE A 298 -8.20 0.43 17.11
C ILE A 298 -9.37 1.36 17.46
N GLU A 299 -9.65 2.39 16.67
CA GLU A 299 -10.81 3.27 16.87
C GLU A 299 -12.11 2.47 16.79
N TRP A 300 -12.29 1.70 15.70
CA TRP A 300 -13.43 0.79 15.56
C TRP A 300 -13.51 -0.25 16.69
N LEU A 301 -12.37 -0.78 17.15
CA LEU A 301 -12.34 -1.73 18.25
C LEU A 301 -12.74 -1.08 19.59
N TRP A 302 -12.38 0.19 19.84
CA TRP A 302 -12.87 0.96 20.99
C TRP A 302 -14.37 1.27 20.93
N ASP A 303 -14.93 1.46 19.73
CA ASP A 303 -16.38 1.63 19.56
C ASP A 303 -17.15 0.32 19.80
N ASN A 304 -16.54 -0.84 19.53
CA ASN A 304 -17.25 -2.13 19.44
C ASN A 304 -16.87 -3.18 20.52
N TYR A 305 -15.79 -3.02 21.28
CA TYR A 305 -15.25 -4.09 22.16
C TYR A 305 -16.28 -4.70 23.13
N LYS A 306 -17.20 -3.90 23.66
CA LYS A 306 -18.26 -4.39 24.57
C LYS A 306 -19.25 -5.30 23.86
N ILE A 307 -19.66 -4.93 22.64
CA ILE A 307 -20.56 -5.72 21.78
C ILE A 307 -19.85 -7.01 21.32
N LEU A 308 -18.53 -6.94 21.13
CA LEU A 308 -17.67 -8.05 20.74
C LEU A 308 -17.21 -8.94 21.92
N GLY A 309 -17.59 -8.62 23.17
CA GLY A 309 -17.25 -9.41 24.36
C GLY A 309 -15.79 -9.32 24.82
N LEU A 310 -15.13 -8.18 24.62
CA LEU A 310 -13.69 -7.96 24.83
C LEU A 310 -13.37 -6.91 25.92
N ASP A 311 -14.11 -6.93 27.03
CA ASP A 311 -13.82 -6.10 28.20
C ASP A 311 -12.66 -6.69 29.04
#